data_AF-A0A1H9TGM1-F1
#
_entry.id   AF-A0A1H9TGM1-F1
#
_cell.length_a   1.000
_cell.length_b   1.000
_cell.length_c   1.000
_cell.angle_alpha   90.00
_cell.angle_beta   90.00
_cell.angle_gamma   90.00
#
_symmetry.space_group_name_H-M   'P 1'
#
loop_
_entity.id
_entity.type
_entity.pdbx_description
1 polymer ?
#
loop_
_entity_poly.entity_id
_entity_poly.type
_entity_poly.pdbx_seq_one_letter_code
_entity_poly.pdbx_strand_id
1 'polypeptide(L)'
;MSSSSPADLVREFHRAFGLDARSTPTEVSPSLAAHRGELLAEEAAEVAEVSVSGPLDRLAHELADVVYVAYGTALVHGIDLDAVLAEIHRSNMTKLGPDGQVVRRADGKVLKGEHYERPDVSAELRRQGWIPGGAA
;
A
#
# COMPACT_ATOMS: atom_id res chain seq x y z
N MET A 1 -5.33 -14.91 -20.10
CA MET A 1 -4.84 -13.52 -20.13
C MET A 1 -4.43 -13.22 -18.70
N SER A 2 -3.14 -12.97 -18.44
CA SER A 2 -2.74 -12.53 -17.10
C SER A 2 -3.35 -11.15 -16.90
N SER A 3 -4.16 -10.95 -15.87
CA SER A 3 -4.60 -9.60 -15.50
C SER A 3 -3.37 -8.80 -15.06
N SER A 4 -3.20 -7.58 -15.59
CA SER A 4 -2.17 -6.65 -15.12
C SER A 4 -2.38 -6.35 -13.63
N SER A 5 -1.30 -6.30 -12.84
CA SER A 5 -1.43 -5.87 -11.44
C SER A 5 -1.75 -4.37 -11.36
N PRO A 6 -2.27 -3.85 -10.24
CA PRO A 6 -2.40 -2.41 -10.04
C PRO A 6 -1.07 -1.67 -10.27
N ALA A 7 0.06 -2.26 -9.85
CA ALA A 7 1.38 -1.68 -10.09
C ALA A 7 1.71 -1.57 -11.58
N ASP A 8 1.32 -2.55 -12.40
CA ASP A 8 1.53 -2.52 -13.85
C ASP A 8 0.71 -1.40 -14.51
N LEU A 9 -0.57 -1.27 -14.15
CA LEU A 9 -1.47 -0.24 -14.69
C LEU A 9 -0.97 1.17 -14.36
N VAL A 10 -0.58 1.41 -13.11
CA VAL A 10 -0.11 2.73 -12.67
C VAL A 10 1.27 3.05 -13.23
N ARG A 11 2.14 2.04 -13.42
CA ARG A 11 3.44 2.23 -14.07
C ARG A 11 3.29 2.58 -15.55
N GLU A 12 2.35 1.96 -16.25
CA GLU A 12 2.00 2.34 -17.62
C GLU A 12 1.57 3.82 -17.68
N PHE A 13 0.68 4.24 -16.77
CA PHE A 13 0.27 5.64 -16.65
C PHE A 13 1.43 6.59 -16.38
N HIS A 14 2.28 6.32 -15.38
CA HIS A 14 3.44 7.18 -15.09
C HIS A 14 4.36 7.33 -16.31
N ARG A 15 4.60 6.25 -17.05
CA ARG A 15 5.40 6.29 -18.29
C ARG A 15 4.74 7.12 -19.38
N ALA A 16 3.44 6.92 -19.62
CA ALA A 16 2.70 7.63 -20.64
C ALA A 16 2.61 9.15 -20.36
N PHE A 17 2.55 9.53 -19.08
CA PHE A 17 2.39 10.93 -18.64
C PHE A 17 3.71 11.59 -18.20
N GLY A 18 4.85 10.89 -18.33
CA GLY A 18 6.17 11.44 -17.99
C GLY A 18 6.37 11.71 -16.48
N LEU A 19 5.70 10.94 -15.63
CA LEU A 19 5.83 11.02 -14.17
C LEU A 19 6.97 10.12 -13.66
N ASP A 20 7.49 10.45 -12.48
CA ASP A 20 8.51 9.64 -11.80
C ASP A 20 8.03 8.20 -11.56
N ALA A 21 8.80 7.22 -12.04
CA ALA A 21 8.61 5.80 -11.76
C ALA A 21 9.96 5.15 -11.48
N ARG A 22 10.39 5.20 -10.22
CA ARG A 22 11.67 4.65 -9.77
C ARG A 22 11.57 3.12 -9.66
N SER A 23 12.70 2.42 -9.77
CA SER A 23 12.77 0.95 -9.68
C SER A 23 13.45 0.44 -8.40
N THR A 24 13.93 1.34 -7.56
CA THR A 24 14.64 1.03 -6.32
C THR A 24 14.15 1.98 -5.24
N PRO A 25 13.85 1.51 -4.02
CA PRO A 25 13.34 2.37 -2.97
C PRO A 25 14.29 3.53 -2.68
N THR A 26 13.78 4.74 -2.75
CA THR A 26 14.56 5.98 -2.69
C THR A 26 13.79 7.04 -1.92
N GLU A 27 14.48 7.79 -1.07
CA GLU A 27 13.94 8.99 -0.44
C GLU A 27 13.79 10.10 -1.50
N VAL A 28 12.65 10.79 -1.50
CA VAL A 28 12.39 11.90 -2.44
C VAL A 28 12.46 13.24 -1.73
N SER A 29 12.44 14.34 -2.50
CA SER A 29 12.43 15.68 -1.91
C SER A 29 11.20 15.85 -0.98
N PRO A 30 11.32 16.65 0.11
CA PRO A 30 10.20 16.91 1.01
C PRO A 30 8.98 17.48 0.29
N SER A 31 9.17 18.31 -0.74
CA SER A 31 8.07 18.86 -1.53
C SER A 31 7.34 17.79 -2.35
N LEU A 32 8.06 16.85 -2.96
CA LEU A 32 7.44 15.75 -3.69
C LEU A 32 6.71 14.79 -2.75
N ALA A 33 7.33 14.47 -1.60
CA ALA A 33 6.70 13.63 -0.58
C ALA A 33 5.42 14.27 -0.01
N ALA A 34 5.45 15.58 0.27
CA ALA A 34 4.29 16.34 0.73
C ALA A 34 3.16 16.31 -0.31
N HIS A 35 3.47 16.57 -1.57
CA HIS A 35 2.47 16.55 -2.65
C HIS A 35 1.83 15.15 -2.81
N ARG A 36 2.61 14.07 -2.75
CA ARG A 36 2.04 12.71 -2.76
C ARG A 36 1.18 12.42 -1.53
N GLY A 37 1.51 13.00 -0.38
CA GLY A 37 0.71 12.93 0.84
C GLY A 37 -0.62 13.67 0.74
N GLU A 38 -0.64 14.84 0.09
CA GLU A 38 -1.86 15.61 -0.17
C GLU A 38 -2.84 14.83 -1.05
N LEU A 39 -2.36 14.25 -2.16
CA LEU A 39 -3.18 13.41 -3.04
C LEU A 39 -3.78 12.22 -2.27
N LEU A 40 -2.99 11.52 -1.46
CA LEU A 40 -3.50 10.42 -0.62
C LEU A 40 -4.57 10.86 0.37
N ALA A 41 -4.44 12.06 0.94
CA ALA A 41 -5.40 12.60 1.89
C ALA A 41 -6.70 13.02 1.20
N GLU A 42 -6.62 13.54 -0.03
CA GLU A 42 -7.76 13.88 -0.88
C GLU A 42 -8.60 12.64 -1.18
N GLU A 43 -8.02 11.59 -1.76
CA GLU A 43 -8.76 10.35 -2.11
C GLU A 43 -9.38 9.68 -0.87
N ALA A 44 -8.67 9.72 0.27
CA ALA A 44 -9.18 9.17 1.52
C ALA A 44 -10.40 9.96 2.05
N ALA A 45 -10.44 11.28 1.83
CA ALA A 45 -11.58 12.10 2.19
C ALA A 45 -12.78 11.78 1.30
N GLU A 46 -12.58 11.59 0.00
CA GLU A 46 -13.65 11.23 -0.95
C GLU A 46 -14.27 9.87 -0.62
N VAL A 47 -13.46 8.86 -0.28
CA VAL A 47 -13.98 7.58 0.25
C VAL A 47 -14.84 7.79 1.49
N ALA A 48 -14.42 8.65 2.42
CA ALA A 48 -15.16 8.90 3.65
C ALA A 48 -16.55 9.50 3.37
N GLU A 49 -16.66 10.41 2.40
CA GLU A 49 -17.93 11.05 2.01
C GLU A 49 -18.96 10.03 1.51
N VAL A 50 -18.53 9.00 0.77
CA VAL A 50 -19.44 8.01 0.17
C VAL A 50 -19.60 6.74 0.99
N SER A 51 -18.76 6.50 1.99
CA SER A 51 -18.69 5.21 2.73
C SER A 51 -19.94 4.81 3.53
N VAL A 52 -20.75 5.78 3.98
CA VAL A 52 -21.90 5.51 4.88
C VAL A 52 -23.22 5.42 4.13
N SER A 53 -23.44 6.31 3.16
CA SER A 53 -24.73 6.48 2.48
C SER A 53 -24.61 6.64 0.97
N GLY A 54 -23.39 6.59 0.42
CA GLY A 54 -23.15 6.68 -1.01
C GLY A 54 -23.55 5.39 -1.74
N PRO A 55 -23.82 5.49 -3.06
CA PRO A 55 -24.10 4.31 -3.86
C PRO A 55 -22.82 3.46 -4.05
N LEU A 56 -23.00 2.16 -4.25
CA LEU A 56 -21.88 1.19 -4.26
C LEU A 56 -20.88 1.42 -5.40
N ASP A 57 -21.35 1.89 -6.55
CA ASP A 57 -20.52 2.23 -7.71
C ASP A 57 -19.58 3.40 -7.42
N ARG A 58 -20.07 4.43 -6.72
CA ARG A 58 -19.25 5.56 -6.24
C ARG A 58 -18.24 5.09 -5.21
N LEU A 59 -18.65 4.30 -4.22
CA LEU A 59 -17.71 3.72 -3.25
C LEU A 59 -16.60 2.90 -3.94
N ALA A 60 -16.95 2.11 -4.96
CA ALA A 60 -15.99 1.34 -5.71
C ALA A 60 -15.00 2.23 -6.49
N HIS A 61 -15.46 3.37 -7.02
CA HIS A 61 -14.62 4.38 -7.66
C HIS A 61 -13.61 4.96 -6.67
N GLU A 62 -14.07 5.53 -5.56
CA GLU A 62 -13.16 6.23 -4.63
C GLU A 62 -12.15 5.26 -3.99
N LEU A 63 -12.55 4.00 -3.75
CA LEU A 63 -11.63 2.96 -3.31
C LEU A 63 -10.56 2.63 -4.37
N ALA A 64 -10.92 2.65 -5.65
CA ALA A 64 -9.97 2.43 -6.74
C ALA A 64 -8.99 3.60 -6.83
N ASP A 65 -9.44 4.84 -6.63
CA ASP A 65 -8.57 6.02 -6.70
C ASP A 65 -7.57 6.07 -5.54
N VAL A 66 -7.98 5.71 -4.32
CA VAL A 66 -7.04 5.49 -3.20
C VAL A 66 -5.96 4.47 -3.57
N VAL A 67 -6.34 3.33 -4.16
CA VAL A 67 -5.38 2.30 -4.59
C VAL A 67 -4.47 2.87 -5.68
N TYR A 68 -5.02 3.59 -6.67
CA TYR A 68 -4.28 4.15 -7.78
C TYR A 68 -3.21 5.15 -7.30
N VAL A 69 -3.60 6.08 -6.42
CA VAL A 69 -2.70 7.07 -5.83
C VAL A 69 -1.69 6.43 -4.89
N ALA A 70 -2.06 5.39 -4.14
CA ALA A 70 -1.12 4.65 -3.30
C ALA A 70 -0.02 3.96 -4.12
N TYR A 71 -0.39 3.25 -5.19
CA TYR A 71 0.60 2.65 -6.10
C TYR A 71 1.43 3.72 -6.82
N GLY A 72 0.83 4.84 -7.23
CA GLY A 72 1.57 5.95 -7.83
C GLY A 72 2.61 6.51 -6.86
N THR A 73 2.25 6.64 -5.57
CA THR A 73 3.16 7.11 -4.52
C THR A 73 4.29 6.12 -4.28
N ALA A 74 3.99 4.82 -4.29
CA ALA A 74 5.00 3.78 -4.18
C ALA A 74 5.97 3.80 -5.38
N LEU A 75 5.49 3.98 -6.61
CA LEU A 75 6.33 4.11 -7.80
C LEU A 75 7.20 5.37 -7.77
N VAL A 76 6.68 6.49 -7.27
CA VAL A 76 7.50 7.68 -7.02
C VAL A 76 8.65 7.33 -6.07
N HIS A 77 8.42 6.55 -5.02
CA HIS A 77 9.49 6.14 -4.11
C HIS A 77 10.29 4.94 -4.61
N GLY A 78 9.92 4.30 -5.72
CA GLY A 78 10.54 3.08 -6.22
C GLY A 78 10.30 1.84 -5.36
N ILE A 79 9.23 1.84 -4.57
CA ILE A 79 8.83 0.74 -3.71
C ILE A 79 7.99 -0.24 -4.53
N ASP A 80 8.37 -1.51 -4.53
CA ASP A 80 7.49 -2.60 -4.96
C ASP A 80 6.44 -2.83 -3.85
N LEU A 81 5.28 -2.19 -4.03
CA LEU A 81 4.19 -2.24 -3.06
C LEU A 81 3.50 -3.61 -3.03
N ASP A 82 3.49 -4.36 -4.15
CA ASP A 82 2.93 -5.71 -4.19
C ASP A 82 3.72 -6.62 -3.22
N ALA A 83 5.05 -6.53 -3.22
CA ALA A 83 5.91 -7.29 -2.31
C ALA A 83 5.76 -6.84 -0.84
N VAL A 84 5.63 -5.54 -0.58
CA VAL A 84 5.37 -5.01 0.78
C VAL A 84 4.01 -5.49 1.30
N LEU A 85 2.97 -5.45 0.47
CA LEU A 85 1.64 -5.96 0.81
C LEU A 85 1.67 -7.46 1.07
N ALA A 86 2.44 -8.24 0.31
CA ALA A 86 2.62 -9.67 0.53
C ALA A 86 3.24 -9.97 1.91
N GLU A 87 4.25 -9.19 2.35
CA GLU A 87 4.84 -9.32 3.68
C GLU A 87 3.88 -8.92 4.80
N ILE A 88 3.13 -7.83 4.61
CA ILE A 88 2.07 -7.42 5.56
C ILE A 88 0.98 -8.50 5.63
N HIS A 89 0.58 -9.08 4.50
CA HIS A 89 -0.39 -10.16 4.44
C HIS A 89 0.12 -11.40 5.17
N ARG A 90 1.34 -11.87 4.88
CA ARG A 90 1.99 -12.98 5.59
C ARG A 90 1.94 -12.78 7.11
N SER A 91 2.38 -11.61 7.59
CA SER A 91 2.31 -11.27 9.02
C SER A 91 0.88 -11.28 9.56
N ASN A 92 -0.09 -10.74 8.83
CA ASN A 92 -1.50 -10.77 9.24
C ASN A 92 -2.04 -12.19 9.37
N MET A 93 -1.64 -13.10 8.49
CA MET A 93 -2.08 -14.49 8.52
C MET A 93 -1.50 -15.28 9.71
N THR A 94 -0.36 -14.86 10.27
CA THR A 94 0.18 -15.45 11.52
C THR A 94 -0.67 -15.16 12.77
N LYS A 95 -1.69 -14.29 12.66
CA LYS A 95 -2.64 -14.03 13.76
C LYS A 95 -3.68 -15.15 13.92
N LEU A 96 -3.75 -16.08 12.98
CA LEU A 96 -4.59 -17.28 13.09
C LEU A 96 -4.01 -18.21 14.16
N GLY A 97 -4.88 -18.70 15.04
CA GLY A 97 -4.53 -19.76 15.98
C GLY A 97 -4.30 -21.10 15.28
N PRO A 98 -3.82 -22.12 16.01
CA PRO A 98 -3.61 -23.47 15.47
C PRO A 98 -4.87 -24.14 14.89
N ASP A 99 -6.06 -23.65 15.28
CA ASP A 99 -7.39 -24.07 14.81
C ASP A 99 -7.92 -23.22 13.63
N GLY A 100 -7.12 -22.28 13.12
CA GLY A 100 -7.51 -21.34 12.08
C GLY A 100 -8.45 -20.24 12.57
N GLN A 101 -8.63 -20.06 13.89
CA GLN A 101 -9.49 -19.02 14.45
C GLN A 101 -8.68 -17.81 14.92
N VAL A 102 -9.26 -16.62 14.78
CA VAL A 102 -8.68 -15.39 15.34
C VAL A 102 -9.29 -15.09 16.70
N VAL A 103 -8.46 -14.74 17.68
CA VAL A 103 -8.96 -14.17 18.93
C VAL A 103 -9.40 -12.72 18.65
N ARG A 104 -10.65 -12.39 18.95
CA ARG A 104 -11.22 -11.05 18.73
C ARG A 104 -11.58 -10.37 20.06
N ARG A 105 -11.43 -9.05 20.10
CA ARG A 105 -12.04 -8.19 21.12
C ARG A 105 -13.53 -7.98 20.86
N ALA A 106 -14.24 -7.42 21.85
CA ALA A 106 -15.66 -7.07 21.75
C ALA A 106 -15.98 -6.05 20.62
N ASP A 107 -15.00 -5.25 20.18
CA ASP A 107 -15.12 -4.32 19.06
C ASP A 107 -14.79 -4.98 17.69
N GLY A 108 -14.61 -6.30 17.65
CA GLY A 108 -14.29 -7.05 16.44
C GLY A 108 -12.80 -7.05 16.05
N LYS A 109 -11.94 -6.31 16.79
CA LYS A 109 -10.50 -6.22 16.50
C LYS A 109 -9.81 -7.57 16.71
N VAL A 110 -9.08 -8.03 15.69
CA VAL A 110 -8.23 -9.22 15.76
C VAL A 110 -7.03 -8.94 16.66
N LEU A 111 -6.84 -9.79 17.67
CA LEU A 111 -5.72 -9.75 18.60
C LEU A 111 -4.51 -10.51 18.06
N LYS A 112 -3.33 -10.18 18.58
CA LYS A 112 -2.08 -10.89 18.28
C LYS A 112 -2.02 -12.14 19.16
N GLY A 113 -2.03 -13.32 18.54
CA GLY A 113 -1.85 -14.60 19.23
C GLY A 113 -0.38 -14.91 19.54
N GLU A 114 -0.14 -16.05 20.18
CA GLU A 114 1.20 -16.53 20.55
C GLU A 114 2.13 -16.74 19.34
N HIS A 115 1.55 -17.10 18.18
CA HIS A 115 2.27 -17.35 16.93
C HIS A 115 2.43 -16.12 16.04
N TYR A 116 2.09 -14.92 16.53
CA TYR A 116 2.15 -13.71 15.74
C TYR A 116 3.59 -13.30 15.40
N GLU A 117 3.89 -13.18 14.12
CA GLU A 117 5.13 -12.61 13.61
C GLU A 117 4.87 -11.22 13.04
N ARG A 118 5.70 -10.24 13.42
CA ARG A 118 5.63 -8.87 12.88
C ARG A 118 6.10 -8.84 11.43
N PRO A 119 5.56 -7.94 10.59
CA PRO A 119 6.07 -7.80 9.24
C PRO A 119 7.45 -7.15 9.28
N ASP A 120 8.43 -7.68 8.52
CA ASP A 120 9.75 -7.07 8.36
C ASP A 120 9.85 -6.30 7.04
N VAL A 121 9.15 -5.17 6.98
CA VAL A 121 9.13 -4.26 5.82
C VAL A 121 10.53 -3.70 5.55
N SER A 122 11.35 -3.49 6.59
CA SER A 122 12.71 -2.99 6.41
C SER A 122 13.60 -4.01 5.69
N ALA A 123 13.47 -5.30 6.00
CA ALA A 123 14.16 -6.35 5.26
C ALA A 123 13.64 -6.47 3.83
N GLU A 124 12.34 -6.30 3.61
CA GLU A 124 11.76 -6.27 2.26
C GLU A 124 12.32 -5.12 1.42
N LEU A 125 12.33 -3.89 1.95
CA LEU A 125 12.95 -2.75 1.24
C LEU A 125 14.44 -2.97 0.96
N ARG A 126 15.19 -3.59 1.89
CA ARG A 126 16.59 -3.97 1.63
C ARG A 126 16.73 -4.99 0.51
N ARG A 127 15.81 -5.97 0.40
CA ARG A 127 15.77 -6.92 -0.74
C ARG A 127 15.48 -6.21 -2.06
N GLN A 128 14.69 -5.15 -2.03
CA GLN A 128 14.43 -4.27 -3.17
C GLN A 128 15.60 -3.31 -3.50
N GLY A 129 16.69 -3.35 -2.73
CA GLY A 129 17.90 -2.55 -2.97
C GLY A 129 18.01 -1.28 -2.13
N TRP A 130 17.11 -1.06 -1.17
CA TRP A 130 17.21 0.10 -0.28
C TRP A 130 18.41 0.00 0.68
N ILE A 131 19.22 1.05 0.75
CA ILE A 131 20.29 1.21 1.73
C ILE A 131 19.94 2.39 2.64
N PRO A 132 19.62 2.17 3.93
CA PRO A 132 19.30 3.25 4.85
C PRO A 132 20.45 4.25 4.96
N GLY A 133 20.17 5.54 4.75
CA GLY A 133 21.18 6.61 4.81
C GLY A 133 22.17 6.64 3.63
N GLY A 134 21.96 5.81 2.60
CA GLY A 134 22.65 5.95 1.33
C GLY A 134 22.11 7.17 0.59
N ALA A 135 22.95 8.16 0.32
CA ALA A 135 22.60 9.21 -0.62
C ALA A 135 22.31 8.57 -1.99
N ALA A 136 21.18 8.96 -2.60
CA ALA A 136 20.84 8.62 -3.97
C ALA A 136 21.86 9.19 -4.97
#